data_AF-A0A742RBJ5-F1
#
_entry.id   AF-A0A742RBJ5-F1
#
_cell.length_a   1.000
_cell.length_b   1.000
_cell.length_c   1.000
_cell.angle_alpha   90.00
_cell.angle_beta   90.00
_cell.angle_gamma   90.00
#
_symmetry.space_group_name_H-M   'P 1'
#
loop_
_entity.id
_entity.type
_entity.pdbx_description
1 polymer ?
#
loop_
_entity_poly.entity_id
_entity_poly.type
_entity_poly.pdbx_seq_one_letter_code
_entity_poly.pdbx_strand_id
1 'polypeptide(L)' 'MMDLPVIVEVWSVDSLAECLDAVGPELYRKLWSFVPAEGESPKGKDIWHLLTEEEKRELVIAVKEEFPDEQC' A
#
# COMPACT_ATOMS: atom_id res chain seq x y z
N MET A 1 -4.58 15.82 -5.95
CA MET A 1 -3.45 14.87 -5.95
C MET A 1 -3.30 14.41 -4.51
N MET A 2 -3.49 13.13 -4.23
CA MET A 2 -3.24 12.58 -2.89
C MET A 2 -1.73 12.52 -2.66
N ASP A 3 -1.29 12.96 -1.48
CA ASP A 3 0.10 12.82 -1.07
C ASP A 3 0.40 11.34 -0.79
N LEU A 4 1.57 10.89 -1.24
CA LEU A 4 2.03 9.53 -1.00
C LEU A 4 2.46 9.40 0.47
N PRO A 5 1.85 8.51 1.27
CA PRO A 5 2.29 8.30 2.65
C PRO A 5 3.72 7.75 2.70
N VAL A 6 4.50 8.16 3.69
CA VAL A 6 5.89 7.70 3.88
C VAL A 6 5.95 6.17 3.98
N ILE A 7 5.00 5.54 4.68
CA ILE A 7 4.88 4.08 4.74
C ILE A 7 4.78 3.46 3.33
N VAL A 8 3.93 4.01 2.46
CA VAL A 8 3.80 3.54 1.07
C VAL A 8 5.08 3.83 0.26
N GLU A 9 5.81 4.89 0.59
CA GLU A 9 7.08 5.20 -0.05
C GLU A 9 8.20 4.19 0.27
N VAL A 10 8.26 3.75 1.52
CA VAL A 10 9.40 2.97 2.03
C VAL A 10 9.15 1.47 2.09
N TRP A 11 7.91 1.03 2.32
CA TRP A 11 7.56 -0.37 2.50
C TRP A 11 7.39 -1.09 1.17
N SER A 12 7.69 -2.39 1.20
CA SER A 12 7.40 -3.31 0.12
C SER A 12 5.90 -3.64 0.07
N VAL A 13 5.41 -3.99 -1.12
CA VAL A 13 4.00 -4.25 -1.38
C VAL A 13 3.47 -5.44 -0.57
N ASP A 14 4.28 -6.48 -0.35
CA ASP A 14 3.94 -7.59 0.54
C ASP A 14 3.69 -7.11 1.98
N SER A 15 4.55 -6.25 2.52
CA SER A 15 4.38 -5.65 3.85
C SER A 15 3.14 -4.76 3.93
N LEU A 16 2.84 -3.98 2.88
CA LEU A 16 1.60 -3.20 2.80
C LEU A 16 0.36 -4.11 2.76
N ALA A 17 0.44 -5.25 2.06
CA ALA A 17 -0.66 -6.20 1.96
C ALA A 17 -0.86 -7.02 3.24
N GLU A 18 0.22 -7.32 3.95
CA GLU A 18 0.20 -8.14 5.16
C GLU A 18 -0.16 -7.34 6.43
N CYS A 19 0.27 -6.08 6.51
CA CYS A 19 0.18 -5.29 7.75
C CYS A 19 -0.94 -4.24 7.77
N LEU A 20 -1.68 -4.04 6.66
CA LEU A 20 -2.78 -3.07 6.61
C LEU A 20 -4.13 -3.78 6.63
N ASP A 21 -4.67 -4.03 7.83
CA ASP A 21 -5.92 -4.80 8.00
C ASP A 21 -7.15 -4.06 7.45
N ALA A 22 -7.10 -2.73 7.42
CA ALA A 22 -8.16 -1.87 6.89
C ALA A 22 -8.22 -1.84 5.34
N VAL A 23 -7.30 -2.52 4.64
CA VAL A 23 -7.37 -2.68 3.19
C VAL A 23 -8.46 -3.70 2.83
N GLY A 24 -9.39 -3.29 1.98
CA GLY A 24 -10.46 -4.12 1.45
C GLY A 24 -9.95 -5.29 0.60
N PRO A 25 -10.79 -6.33 0.42
CA PRO A 25 -10.38 -7.59 -0.21
C PRO A 25 -10.01 -7.45 -1.69
N GLU A 26 -10.44 -6.40 -2.38
CA GLU A 26 -10.08 -6.14 -3.77
C GLU A 26 -8.66 -5.57 -3.86
N LEU A 27 -8.38 -4.50 -3.10
CA LEU A 27 -7.05 -3.90 -3.05
C LEU A 27 -6.03 -4.87 -2.46
N TYR A 28 -6.37 -5.64 -1.43
CA TYR A 28 -5.50 -6.69 -0.88
C TYR A 28 -5.04 -7.68 -1.96
N ARG A 29 -5.96 -8.23 -2.76
CA ARG A 29 -5.61 -9.15 -3.85
C ARG A 29 -4.76 -8.48 -4.92
N LYS A 30 -5.03 -7.22 -5.21
CA LYS A 30 -4.25 -6.45 -6.19
C LYS A 30 -2.82 -6.21 -5.69
N LEU A 31 -2.62 -5.86 -4.42
CA LEU A 31 -1.30 -5.72 -3.82
C LEU A 31 -0.51 -7.04 -3.95
N TRP A 32 -1.12 -8.17 -3.55
CA TRP A 32 -0.49 -9.49 -3.72
C TRP A 32 -0.18 -9.86 -5.18
N SER A 33 -0.91 -9.32 -6.16
CA SER A 33 -0.61 -9.57 -7.57
C SER A 33 0.67 -8.90 -8.06
N PHE A 34 1.19 -7.90 -7.35
CA PHE A 34 2.47 -7.26 -7.64
C PHE A 34 3.65 -7.95 -6.95
N VAL A 35 3.39 -8.85 -5.99
CA VAL A 35 4.43 -9.58 -5.27
C VAL A 35 4.92 -10.75 -6.14
N PRO A 36 6.20 -10.77 -6.54
CA PRO A 36 6.74 -11.85 -7.36
C PRO A 36 6.86 -13.14 -6.54
N ALA A 37 6.80 -14.30 -7.22
CA ALA A 37 6.98 -15.60 -6.55
C ALA A 37 8.40 -15.83 -6.02
N GLU A 38 9.40 -15.19 -6.65
CA GLU A 38 10.81 -15.21 -6.25
C GLU A 38 11.41 -13.80 -6.44
N GLY A 39 12.30 -13.40 -5.54
CA GLY A 39 12.96 -12.09 -5.57
C GLY A 39 12.38 -11.09 -4.58
N GLU A 40 12.80 -9.83 -4.69
CA GLU A 40 12.38 -8.74 -3.81
C GLU A 40 11.02 -8.17 -4.26
N SER A 41 10.10 -8.00 -3.30
CA SER A 41 8.82 -7.34 -3.57
C SER A 41 9.05 -5.86 -3.90
N PRO A 42 8.36 -5.29 -4.92
CA PRO A 42 8.45 -3.86 -5.22
C PRO A 42 8.00 -3.02 -4.04
N LYS A 43 8.37 -1.73 -4.01
CA LYS A 43 7.85 -0.79 -3.01
C LYS A 43 6.47 -0.27 -3.39
N GLY A 44 5.71 0.20 -2.41
CA GLY A 44 4.41 0.82 -2.65
C GLY A 44 4.47 2.00 -3.63
N LYS A 45 5.51 2.83 -3.55
CA LYS A 45 5.73 3.93 -4.51
C LYS A 45 5.88 3.47 -5.96
N ASP A 46 6.43 2.30 -6.18
CA ASP A 46 6.71 1.79 -7.52
C ASP A 46 5.41 1.42 -8.23
N ILE A 47 4.40 0.95 -7.47
CA ILE A 47 3.08 0.59 -7.99
C ILE A 47 2.04 1.73 -7.87
N TRP A 48 2.37 2.83 -7.19
CA TRP A 48 1.41 3.90 -6.88
C TRP A 48 0.71 4.45 -8.12
N HIS A 49 1.44 4.60 -9.23
CA HIS A 49 0.89 5.09 -10.49
C HIS A 49 -0.02 4.08 -11.22
N LEU A 50 0.01 2.81 -10.81
CA LEU A 50 -0.85 1.72 -11.33
C LEU A 50 -2.15 1.57 -10.51
N LEU A 51 -2.25 2.25 -9.37
CA LEU A 51 -3.44 2.29 -8.54
C LEU A 51 -4.42 3.37 -9.02
N THR A 52 -5.71 3.08 -8.93
CA THR A 52 -6.77 4.05 -9.13
C THR A 52 -6.78 5.07 -7.99
N GLU A 53 -7.44 6.21 -8.17
CA GLU A 53 -7.58 7.18 -7.08
C GLU A 53 -8.36 6.61 -5.88
N GLU A 54 -9.30 5.69 -6.11
CA GLU A 54 -10.05 5.01 -5.04
C GLU A 54 -9.14 4.07 -4.25
N GLU A 55 -8.35 3.24 -4.93
CA GLU A 55 -7.38 2.33 -4.30
C GLU A 55 -6.30 3.10 -3.53
N LYS A 56 -5.81 4.22 -4.08
CA LYS A 56 -4.87 5.11 -3.38
C LYS A 56 -5.49 5.66 -2.10
N ARG A 57 -6.75 6.07 -2.16
CA ARG A 57 -7.48 6.61 -1.01
C ARG A 57 -7.65 5.55 0.07
N GLU A 58 -8.04 4.35 -0.32
CA GLU A 58 -8.19 3.22 0.59
C GLU A 58 -6.86 2.87 1.25
N LEU A 59 -5.77 2.79 0.48
CA LEU A 59 -4.43 2.54 1.04
C LEU A 59 -3.99 3.63 2.03
N VAL A 60 -4.25 4.90 1.71
CA VAL A 60 -3.96 6.04 2.61
C VAL A 60 -4.80 5.96 3.89
N ILE A 61 -6.07 5.59 3.79
CA ILE A 61 -6.94 5.42 4.96
C ILE A 61 -6.41 4.29 5.82
N ALA A 62 -6.09 3.13 5.23
CA ALA A 62 -5.58 1.99 5.97
C ALA A 62 -4.26 2.31 6.69
N VAL A 63 -3.34 3.00 6.02
CA VAL A 63 -2.09 3.49 6.64
C VAL A 63 -2.37 4.40 7.84
N LYS A 64 -3.36 5.30 7.74
CA LYS A 64 -3.70 6.22 8.83
C LYS A 64 -4.39 5.55 10.00
N GLU A 65 -5.18 4.51 9.74
CA GLU A 65 -5.87 3.75 10.78
C GLU A 65 -4.89 2.88 11.56
N GLU A 66 -3.95 2.23 10.88
CA GLU A 66 -2.94 1.36 11.51
C GLU A 66 -1.78 2.14 12.14
N PHE A 67 -1.33 3.20 11.47
CA PHE A 67 -0.16 3.98 11.87
C PHE A 67 -0.52 5.47 12.01
N PRO A 68 -1.36 5.84 13.00
CA PRO A 68 -1.78 7.22 13.18
C PRO A 68 -0.62 8.18 13.50
N ASP A 69 0.45 7.66 14.12
CA ASP A 69 1.61 8.43 14.58
C ASP A 69 2.71 8.60 13.50
N GLU A 70 2.71 7.78 12.44
CA GLU A 70 3.70 7.86 11.35
C GLU A 70 3.32 8.88 10.26
N GLN A 71 2.43 9.83 10.60
CA GLN A 71 2.05 10.95 9.74
C GLN A 71 3.03 12.14 9.80
N CYS A 72 4.17 12.01 10.49
CA CYS A 72 5.17 13.07 10.70
C CYS A 72 6.31 13.05 9.69
#